data_AF-A0A674HJ46-F1
#
_entry.id   AF-A0A674HJ46-F1
#
_cell.length_a   1.000
_cell.length_b   1.000
_cell.length_c   1.000
_cell.angle_alpha   90.00
_cell.angle_beta   90.00
_cell.angle_gamma   90.00
#
_symmetry.space_group_name_H-M   'P 1'
#
loop_
_entity.id
_entity.type
_entity.pdbx_description
1 polymer ?
#
loop_
_entity_poly.entity_id
_entity_poly.type
_entity_poly.pdbx_seq_one_letter_code
_entity_poly.pdbx_strand_id
1 'polypeptide(L)'
;MSVSGLKAELKFLESIFDKDHERFRIVSWKLDELHCQFVLLPPPPGSSPQPPPPLTIHCNITESYPSSSPIWFVESDDPNLTSVLERLEDIKKSNTLLLQQLKRLICDLCRLYNLPQHPDVEMLDQPLPAGQNGATEEVTSEEEEEDDMGEDIEDLDHYDMKEEEPVDGKKSEDEGIEKENLAILEKIRKNQRQDHLNGAVSGSVQASDRLMKELRDIYRSQSYKTGIYSVELVNDSLYEWHVKLLKVDPDSPLHSDLQVLKEKEGVEYILLNFSFKDNFPFDPPFVRVVSPVLTGGYVLGGGALCMELLTKQGWSSAYSIESVIMQINATLVKGKARVQFGANKNQYNLARAQQSYKSLVQIHEKNGMYILATLFLSAQHLRNWCLPQRNLK
;
A
#
# COMPACT_ATOMS: atom_id res chain seq x y z
N MET A 1 17.06 5.64 -2.41
CA MET A 1 17.87 6.22 -1.34
C MET A 1 17.40 5.63 -0.02
N SER A 2 18.29 5.50 0.97
CA SER A 2 17.89 5.06 2.32
C SER A 2 17.05 6.15 3.01
N VAL A 3 16.19 5.75 3.95
CA VAL A 3 15.39 6.65 4.82
C VAL A 3 16.25 7.75 5.46
N SER A 4 17.54 7.46 5.68
CA SER A 4 18.51 8.43 6.19
C SER A 4 18.76 9.63 5.28
N GLY A 5 18.64 9.49 3.94
CA GLY A 5 18.82 10.59 2.99
C GLY A 5 17.67 11.59 3.05
N LEU A 6 16.43 11.11 3.07
CA LEU A 6 15.24 11.96 3.20
C LEU A 6 15.20 12.68 4.55
N LYS A 7 15.57 11.99 5.64
CA LYS A 7 15.68 12.61 6.97
C LYS A 7 16.72 13.74 6.99
N ALA A 8 17.83 13.59 6.24
CA ALA A 8 18.83 14.64 6.10
C ALA A 8 18.29 15.83 5.30
N GLU A 9 17.54 15.60 4.21
CA GLU A 9 16.87 16.66 3.45
C GLU A 9 15.89 17.44 4.32
N LEU A 10 15.04 16.76 5.09
CA LEU A 10 14.04 17.41 5.95
C LEU A 10 14.68 18.21 7.09
N LYS A 11 15.73 17.68 7.73
CA LYS A 11 16.51 18.42 8.74
C LYS A 11 17.20 19.66 8.16
N PHE A 12 17.75 19.54 6.94
CA PHE A 12 18.38 20.66 6.26
C PHE A 12 17.34 21.75 5.92
N LEU A 13 16.15 21.35 5.46
CA LEU A 13 15.05 22.26 5.21
C LEU A 13 14.61 23.00 6.48
N GLU A 14 14.45 22.30 7.60
CA GLU A 14 14.10 22.92 8.89
C GLU A 14 15.18 23.88 9.38
N SER A 15 16.47 23.59 9.12
CA SER A 15 17.57 24.49 9.49
C SER A 15 17.59 25.80 8.71
N ILE A 16 17.01 25.82 7.51
CA ILE A 16 16.92 27.01 6.66
C ILE A 16 15.60 27.73 6.90
N PHE A 17 14.48 27.00 6.99
CA PHE A 17 13.12 27.53 7.06
C PHE A 17 12.46 27.17 8.40
N ASP A 18 12.93 27.79 9.47
CA ASP A 18 12.34 27.63 10.80
C ASP A 18 10.90 28.16 10.90
N LYS A 19 10.30 28.06 12.08
CA LYS A 19 8.91 28.47 12.33
C LYS A 19 8.71 29.99 12.26
N ASP A 20 9.77 30.77 12.35
CA ASP A 20 9.72 32.23 12.42
C ASP A 20 10.18 32.92 11.13
N HIS A 21 10.74 32.17 10.17
CA HIS A 21 11.25 32.65 8.90
C HIS A 21 10.29 33.62 8.19
N GLU A 22 10.84 34.71 7.64
CA GLU A 22 10.10 35.87 7.13
C GLU A 22 9.28 35.63 5.83
N ARG A 23 9.35 34.43 5.24
CA ARG A 23 8.84 34.16 3.88
C ARG A 23 8.28 32.76 3.75
N PHE A 24 9.00 31.74 4.21
CA PHE A 24 8.55 30.36 4.14
C PHE A 24 8.90 29.66 5.45
N ARG A 25 7.90 29.11 6.12
CA ARG A 25 8.02 28.52 7.46
C ARG A 25 7.69 27.05 7.40
N ILE A 26 8.53 26.21 7.99
CA ILE A 26 8.18 24.80 8.19
C ILE A 26 7.53 24.67 9.56
N VAL A 27 6.24 24.37 9.58
CA VAL A 27 5.44 24.28 10.81
C VAL A 27 5.70 22.95 11.51
N SER A 28 5.71 21.87 10.73
CA SER A 28 5.99 20.51 11.20
C SER A 28 6.39 19.62 10.03
N TRP A 29 7.23 18.63 10.28
CA TRP A 29 7.57 17.62 9.30
C TRP A 29 7.64 16.23 9.94
N LYS A 30 7.31 15.22 9.13
CA LYS A 30 7.53 13.79 9.35
C LYS A 30 8.14 13.21 8.07
N LEU A 31 8.42 11.90 8.06
CA LEU A 31 8.98 11.24 6.88
C LEU A 31 7.97 11.15 5.71
N ASP A 32 6.68 11.19 6.01
CA ASP A 32 5.56 11.05 5.08
C ASP A 32 4.84 12.36 4.80
N GLU A 33 4.97 13.37 5.65
CA GLU A 33 4.32 14.67 5.48
C GLU A 33 5.23 15.84 5.82
N LEU A 34 5.13 16.91 5.04
CA LEU A 34 5.80 18.19 5.30
C LEU A 34 4.74 19.29 5.25
N HIS A 35 4.60 20.03 6.35
CA HIS A 35 3.63 21.10 6.51
C HIS A 35 4.32 22.45 6.58
N CYS A 36 3.97 23.33 5.64
CA CYS A 36 4.63 24.60 5.43
C CYS A 36 3.63 25.76 5.34
N GLN A 37 4.12 26.96 5.64
CA GLN A 37 3.37 28.20 5.52
C GLN A 37 4.18 29.22 4.72
N PHE A 38 3.56 29.82 3.70
CA PHE A 38 4.16 30.91 2.94
C PHE A 38 3.56 32.25 3.40
N VAL A 39 4.42 33.17 3.84
CA VAL A 39 4.02 34.45 4.42
C VAL A 39 3.82 35.48 3.32
N LEU A 40 2.60 35.99 3.21
CA LEU A 40 2.25 37.08 2.29
C LEU A 40 2.54 38.44 2.93
N LEU A 41 2.98 39.42 2.15
CA LEU A 41 3.17 40.78 2.67
C LEU A 41 1.83 41.43 3.06
N PRO A 42 1.81 42.25 4.12
CA PRO A 42 0.61 43.01 4.47
C PRO A 42 0.23 43.99 3.34
N PRO A 43 -1.08 44.24 3.14
CA PRO A 43 -1.55 45.16 2.12
C PRO A 43 -1.05 46.59 2.38
N PRO A 44 -0.96 47.44 1.34
CA PRO A 44 -0.53 48.83 1.49
C PRO A 44 -1.41 49.59 2.50
N PRO A 45 -0.87 50.60 3.20
CA PRO A 45 -1.61 51.37 4.19
C PRO A 45 -2.83 52.04 3.56
N GLY A 46 -4.02 51.50 3.82
CA GLY A 46 -5.29 51.97 3.24
C GLY A 46 -6.38 50.91 3.05
N SER A 47 -6.04 49.61 3.12
CA SER A 47 -7.01 48.50 3.03
C SER A 47 -6.83 47.53 4.20
N SER A 48 -7.94 47.18 4.85
CA SER A 48 -8.15 46.20 5.96
C SER A 48 -7.08 46.13 7.08
N PRO A 49 -7.44 46.28 8.36
CA PRO A 49 -6.49 46.35 9.47
C PRO A 49 -5.84 45.01 9.88
N GLN A 50 -5.99 43.93 9.12
CA GLN A 50 -5.41 42.63 9.45
C GLN A 50 -4.47 42.13 8.34
N PRO A 51 -3.28 41.61 8.69
CA PRO A 51 -2.39 40.95 7.73
C PRO A 51 -3.11 39.71 7.14
N PRO A 52 -2.93 39.43 5.84
CA PRO A 52 -3.50 38.25 5.23
C PRO A 52 -2.94 36.99 5.94
N PRO A 53 -3.78 35.96 6.15
CA PRO A 53 -3.29 34.70 6.71
C PRO A 53 -2.21 34.12 5.79
N PRO A 54 -1.17 33.47 6.35
CA PRO A 54 -0.18 32.78 5.55
C PRO A 54 -0.83 31.67 4.74
N LEU A 55 -0.29 31.41 3.56
CA LEU A 55 -0.76 30.34 2.68
C LEU A 55 -0.28 29.00 3.22
N THR A 56 -1.20 28.13 3.60
CA THR A 56 -0.88 26.78 4.08
C THR A 56 -0.61 25.84 2.91
N ILE A 57 0.54 25.16 2.96
CA ILE A 57 1.02 24.25 1.94
C ILE A 57 1.32 22.91 2.60
N HIS A 58 0.78 21.83 2.05
CA HIS A 58 1.03 20.47 2.49
C HIS A 58 1.78 19.71 1.41
N CYS A 59 2.75 18.91 1.82
CA CYS A 59 3.49 18.02 0.94
C CYS A 59 3.39 16.60 1.51
N ASN A 60 2.96 15.66 0.67
CA ASN A 60 2.91 14.25 1.02
C ASN A 60 4.04 13.51 0.30
N ILE A 61 4.91 12.87 1.08
CA ILE A 61 6.11 12.19 0.62
C ILE A 61 5.86 10.69 0.71
N THR A 62 5.75 10.04 -0.44
CA THR A 62 5.51 8.59 -0.46
C THR A 62 6.78 7.81 -0.13
N GLU A 63 6.64 6.60 0.38
CA GLU A 63 7.77 5.69 0.71
C GLU A 63 8.64 5.31 -0.50
N SER A 64 8.15 5.54 -1.72
CA SER A 64 8.90 5.32 -2.96
C SER A 64 9.81 6.49 -3.36
N TYR A 65 9.86 7.56 -2.56
CA TYR A 65 10.78 8.69 -2.74
C TYR A 65 12.26 8.22 -2.74
N PRO A 66 13.12 8.72 -3.65
CA PRO A 66 12.92 9.77 -4.66
C PRO A 66 12.41 9.24 -6.02
N SER A 67 12.01 7.96 -6.09
CA SER A 67 11.55 7.34 -7.35
C SER A 67 10.19 7.87 -7.81
N SER A 68 9.37 8.28 -6.85
CA SER A 68 8.11 9.01 -7.00
C SER A 68 8.30 10.46 -6.55
N SER A 69 7.62 11.38 -7.22
CA SER A 69 7.63 12.80 -6.85
C SER A 69 6.72 13.04 -5.64
N PRO A 70 7.14 13.86 -4.66
CA PRO A 70 6.26 14.36 -3.62
C PRO A 70 5.04 15.09 -4.20
N ILE A 71 3.89 14.95 -3.53
CA ILE A 71 2.63 15.55 -3.95
C ILE A 71 2.36 16.79 -3.10
N TRP A 72 2.23 17.94 -3.75
CA TRP A 72 2.03 19.23 -3.09
C TRP A 72 0.57 19.67 -3.18
N PHE A 73 0.05 20.20 -2.08
CA PHE A 73 -1.31 20.70 -1.92
C PHE A 73 -1.28 22.09 -1.29
N VAL A 74 -2.26 22.92 -1.62
CA VAL A 74 -2.44 24.27 -1.08
C VAL A 74 -3.86 24.38 -0.54
N GLU A 75 -4.01 24.93 0.66
CA GLU A 75 -5.34 25.25 1.22
C GLU A 75 -5.78 26.64 0.75
N SER A 76 -6.05 26.79 -0.55
CA SER A 76 -6.53 28.05 -1.16
C SER A 76 -7.30 27.80 -2.44
N ASP A 77 -8.31 28.63 -2.69
CA ASP A 77 -9.15 28.60 -3.90
C ASP A 77 -8.56 29.40 -5.08
N ASP A 78 -7.32 29.89 -4.99
CA ASP A 78 -6.69 30.68 -6.07
C ASP A 78 -6.23 29.77 -7.24
N PRO A 79 -6.82 29.92 -8.45
CA PRO A 79 -6.49 29.07 -9.60
C PRO A 79 -5.05 29.25 -10.10
N ASN A 80 -4.39 30.37 -9.77
CA ASN A 80 -2.99 30.58 -10.15
C ASN A 80 -2.04 29.67 -9.35
N LEU A 81 -2.42 29.27 -8.13
CA LEU A 81 -1.64 28.35 -7.31
C LEU A 81 -1.67 26.93 -7.87
N THR A 82 -2.79 26.50 -8.45
CA THR A 82 -2.88 25.21 -9.15
C THR A 82 -1.86 25.12 -10.28
N SER A 83 -1.70 26.18 -11.07
CA SER A 83 -0.71 26.23 -12.16
C SER A 83 0.74 26.21 -11.65
N VAL A 84 1.01 26.71 -10.44
CA VAL A 84 2.33 26.63 -9.80
C VAL A 84 2.65 25.19 -9.38
N LEU A 85 1.67 24.49 -8.81
CA LEU A 85 1.83 23.10 -8.35
C LEU A 85 2.02 22.11 -9.50
N GLU A 86 1.26 22.24 -10.60
CA GLU A 86 1.41 21.39 -11.80
C GLU A 86 2.82 21.45 -12.38
N ARG A 87 3.46 22.63 -12.33
CA ARG A 87 4.84 22.82 -12.82
C ARG A 87 5.91 22.17 -11.93
N LEU A 88 5.57 21.72 -10.73
CA LEU A 88 6.50 20.96 -9.87
C LEU A 88 6.65 19.50 -10.33
N GLU A 89 5.69 18.99 -11.10
CA GLU A 89 5.74 17.62 -11.66
C GLU A 89 6.79 17.47 -12.77
N ASP A 90 7.16 18.58 -13.44
CA ASP A 90 8.17 18.61 -14.50
C ASP A 90 9.62 18.41 -14.00
N ILE A 91 9.84 18.48 -12.68
CA ILE A 91 11.17 18.32 -12.07
C ILE A 91 11.53 16.82 -12.05
N LYS A 92 12.57 16.46 -12.81
CA LYS A 92 13.00 15.07 -13.00
C LYS A 92 13.72 14.51 -11.77
N LYS A 93 13.63 13.18 -11.63
CA LYS A 93 14.21 12.37 -10.54
C LYS A 93 15.66 12.77 -10.25
N SER A 94 15.90 13.27 -9.04
CA SER A 94 17.22 13.58 -8.50
C SER A 94 17.31 13.05 -7.07
N ASN A 95 18.53 12.98 -6.53
CA ASN A 95 18.76 12.58 -5.14
C ASN A 95 18.41 13.69 -4.13
N THR A 96 17.95 14.86 -4.59
CA THR A 96 17.54 16.01 -3.78
C THR A 96 16.23 16.58 -4.30
N LEU A 97 15.31 15.69 -4.69
CA LEU A 97 14.09 16.03 -5.41
C LEU A 97 13.20 16.96 -4.59
N LEU A 98 13.13 16.75 -3.27
CA LEU A 98 12.36 17.57 -2.35
C LEU A 98 12.92 18.98 -2.25
N LEU A 99 14.26 19.12 -2.10
CA LEU A 99 14.92 20.44 -2.08
C LEU A 99 14.67 21.22 -3.37
N GLN A 100 14.77 20.55 -4.52
CA GLN A 100 14.56 21.17 -5.84
C GLN A 100 13.11 21.59 -6.06
N GLN A 101 12.15 20.75 -5.67
CA GLN A 101 10.73 21.09 -5.74
C GLN A 101 10.39 22.25 -4.82
N LEU A 102 10.90 22.24 -3.58
CA LEU A 102 10.64 23.33 -2.64
C LEU A 102 11.26 24.65 -3.11
N LYS A 103 12.49 24.62 -3.60
CA LYS A 103 13.13 25.80 -4.22
C LYS A 103 12.28 26.36 -5.35
N ARG A 104 11.76 25.49 -6.22
CA ARG A 104 10.92 25.93 -7.35
C ARG A 104 9.59 26.50 -6.89
N LEU A 105 8.96 25.86 -5.90
CA LEU A 105 7.72 26.31 -5.29
C LEU A 105 7.88 27.71 -4.69
N ILE A 106 8.90 27.93 -3.85
CA ILE A 106 9.15 29.24 -3.24
C ILE A 106 9.44 30.30 -4.33
N CYS A 107 10.26 29.97 -5.33
CA CYS A 107 10.54 30.87 -6.46
C CYS A 107 9.27 31.29 -7.21
N ASP A 108 8.39 30.35 -7.51
CA ASP A 108 7.19 30.60 -8.30
C ASP A 108 6.09 31.31 -7.47
N LEU A 109 5.98 31.02 -6.16
CA LEU A 109 5.13 31.78 -5.24
C LEU A 109 5.62 33.24 -5.10
N CYS A 110 6.93 33.46 -4.95
CA CYS A 110 7.50 34.81 -4.93
C CYS A 110 7.19 35.58 -6.22
N ARG A 111 7.27 34.93 -7.40
CA ARG A 111 6.90 35.57 -8.67
C ARG A 111 5.41 35.88 -8.76
N LEU A 112 4.56 34.95 -8.32
CA LEU A 112 3.11 35.10 -8.37
C LEU A 112 2.63 36.28 -7.50
N TYR A 113 3.18 36.40 -6.29
CA TYR A 113 2.83 37.47 -5.35
C TYR A 113 3.74 38.71 -5.46
N ASN A 114 4.62 38.76 -6.46
CA ASN A 114 5.55 39.85 -6.72
C ASN A 114 6.43 40.23 -5.51
N LEU A 115 6.95 39.20 -4.83
CA LEU A 115 7.79 39.31 -3.64
C LEU A 115 9.29 39.12 -3.99
N PRO A 116 10.21 39.82 -3.31
CA PRO A 116 11.64 39.57 -3.48
C PRO A 116 11.99 38.16 -3.00
N GLN A 117 12.82 37.46 -3.79
CA GLN A 117 13.34 36.15 -3.41
C GLN A 117 14.32 36.31 -2.24
N HIS A 118 14.18 35.48 -1.20
CA HIS A 118 15.07 35.49 -0.04
C HIS A 118 16.40 34.79 -0.39
N PRO A 119 17.58 35.29 0.03
CA PRO A 119 18.87 34.65 -0.25
C PRO A 119 18.94 33.21 0.26
N ASP A 120 18.18 32.86 1.31
CA ASP A 120 18.12 31.50 1.86
C ASP A 120 17.55 30.47 0.87
N VAL A 121 16.82 30.90 -0.16
CA VAL A 121 16.35 30.03 -1.25
C VAL A 121 17.52 29.53 -2.11
N GLU A 122 18.64 30.26 -2.14
CA GLU A 122 19.88 29.86 -2.82
C GLU A 122 20.68 28.84 -2.00
N MET A 123 20.47 28.76 -0.67
CA MET A 123 21.10 27.74 0.19
C MET A 123 20.63 26.33 -0.14
N LEU A 124 19.46 26.18 -0.79
CA LEU A 124 18.92 24.90 -1.26
C LEU A 124 19.73 24.27 -2.42
N ASP A 125 20.65 25.03 -3.05
CA ASP A 125 21.58 24.49 -4.05
C ASP A 125 22.84 23.86 -3.42
N GLN A 126 23.06 24.05 -2.12
CA GLN A 126 24.23 23.51 -1.44
C GLN A 126 24.08 22.00 -1.21
N PRO A 127 25.18 21.22 -1.31
CA PRO A 127 25.14 19.81 -0.99
C PRO A 127 24.78 19.59 0.49
N LEU A 128 24.00 18.54 0.77
CA LEU A 128 23.61 18.17 2.13
C LEU A 128 24.86 18.05 3.02
N PRO A 129 24.84 18.60 4.26
CA PRO A 129 25.99 18.49 5.15
C PRO A 129 26.29 17.02 5.46
N ALA A 130 27.49 16.57 5.10
CA ALA A 130 27.94 15.21 5.33
C ALA A 130 28.17 14.99 6.83
N GLY A 131 27.33 14.18 7.46
CA GLY A 131 27.59 13.65 8.81
C GLY A 131 28.88 12.82 8.80
N GLN A 132 29.84 13.24 9.63
CA GLN A 132 31.17 12.67 9.75
C GLN A 132 31.15 11.18 10.11
N ASN A 133 31.94 10.39 9.38
CA ASN A 133 32.80 9.36 9.96
C ASN A 133 33.94 9.05 8.98
N GLY A 134 35.17 9.47 9.33
CA GLY A 134 36.40 8.91 8.75
C GLY A 134 37.49 9.89 8.34
N ALA A 135 38.35 10.23 9.32
CA ALA A 135 39.77 10.57 9.22
C ALA A 135 40.24 12.05 9.12
N THR A 136 41.16 12.35 10.07
CA THR A 136 42.23 13.36 10.15
C THR A 136 41.90 14.80 10.60
N GLU A 137 42.17 15.03 11.90
CA GLU A 137 43.03 16.08 12.49
C GLU A 137 42.69 17.57 12.28
N GLU A 138 42.12 18.23 13.30
CA GLU A 138 42.80 19.14 14.25
C GLU A 138 41.80 20.00 15.07
N VAL A 139 41.92 19.90 16.41
CA VAL A 139 41.73 20.87 17.53
C VAL A 139 41.05 22.21 17.19
N THR A 140 40.00 22.69 17.88
CA THR A 140 39.98 23.22 19.27
C THR A 140 38.55 23.47 19.80
N SER A 141 38.38 23.24 21.11
CA SER A 141 37.44 23.79 22.12
C SER A 141 36.41 24.85 21.68
N GLU A 142 35.16 24.87 22.16
CA GLU A 142 34.79 25.15 23.55
C GLU A 142 33.39 24.61 23.90
N GLU A 143 33.22 24.28 25.18
CA GLU A 143 32.01 23.83 25.86
C GLU A 143 31.07 25.03 26.10
N GLU A 144 29.75 24.87 25.86
CA GLU A 144 28.72 25.72 26.49
C GLU A 144 27.56 24.82 26.98
N GLU A 145 27.69 24.45 28.25
CA GLU A 145 26.69 24.33 29.32
C GLU A 145 25.23 23.98 28.95
N GLU A 146 24.89 22.73 29.27
CA GLU A 146 23.52 22.27 29.51
C GLU A 146 23.01 22.82 30.85
N ASP A 147 21.92 23.59 30.83
CA ASP A 147 21.07 23.84 32.00
C ASP A 147 19.63 23.41 31.68
N ASP A 148 19.36 22.16 32.05
CA ASP A 148 18.23 21.71 32.87
C ASP A 148 16.81 22.29 32.60
N MET A 149 16.02 21.50 31.88
CA MET A 149 14.61 21.27 32.23
C MET A 149 14.41 19.75 32.31
N GLY A 150 14.87 19.17 33.41
CA GLY A 150 14.44 17.85 33.84
C GLY A 150 12.95 17.83 34.14
N GLU A 151 12.25 16.93 33.45
CA GLU A 151 11.26 16.02 34.05
C GLU A 151 11.00 14.87 33.03
N ASP A 152 11.38 13.65 33.45
CA ASP A 152 10.98 12.34 32.95
C ASP A 152 11.59 11.78 31.62
N ILE A 153 12.93 11.66 31.56
CA ILE A 153 13.61 10.68 30.68
C ILE A 153 14.58 9.82 31.51
N GLU A 154 14.03 8.99 32.38
CA GLU A 154 14.72 7.78 32.86
C GLU A 154 13.73 6.62 32.76
N ASP A 155 13.51 6.08 31.55
CA ASP A 155 12.94 4.73 31.37
C ASP A 155 12.95 4.19 29.92
N LEU A 156 13.76 4.74 28.99
CA LEU A 156 13.70 4.32 27.57
C LEU A 156 14.90 3.57 27.00
N ASP A 157 15.84 3.09 27.83
CA ASP A 157 16.99 2.28 27.34
C ASP A 157 17.22 0.98 28.15
N HIS A 158 16.13 0.33 28.58
CA HIS A 158 16.18 -1.06 29.03
C HIS A 158 14.91 -1.85 28.65
N TYR A 159 14.65 -2.00 27.35
CA TYR A 159 13.95 -3.21 26.90
C TYR A 159 14.93 -4.39 26.91
N ASP A 160 15.33 -4.76 28.12
CA ASP A 160 15.58 -6.15 28.45
C ASP A 160 14.35 -6.91 27.94
N MET A 161 14.55 -7.90 27.07
CA MET A 161 13.50 -8.79 26.62
C MET A 161 13.09 -9.64 27.84
N LYS A 162 12.36 -9.05 28.79
CA LYS A 162 11.72 -9.79 29.86
C LYS A 162 10.90 -10.85 29.17
N GLU A 163 11.19 -12.09 29.55
CA GLU A 163 10.32 -13.23 29.28
C GLU A 163 8.90 -12.82 29.67
N GLU A 164 8.07 -12.49 28.69
CA GLU A 164 6.63 -12.45 28.92
C GLU A 164 6.19 -13.90 29.07
N GLU A 165 6.26 -14.38 30.32
CA GLU A 165 5.30 -15.35 30.83
C GLU A 165 3.87 -14.87 30.47
N PRO A 166 2.96 -15.79 30.15
CA PRO A 166 1.75 -15.50 29.41
C PRO A 166 0.86 -14.53 30.20
N VAL A 167 0.67 -13.32 29.68
CA VAL A 167 -0.31 -12.37 30.23
C VAL A 167 -1.71 -12.87 29.90
N ASP A 168 -2.22 -13.70 30.81
CA ASP A 168 -3.61 -14.07 30.98
C ASP A 168 -4.42 -12.77 31.25
N GLY A 169 -5.20 -12.28 30.27
CA GLY A 169 -6.09 -11.13 30.54
C GLY A 169 -6.49 -10.17 29.41
N LYS A 170 -5.99 -10.30 28.18
CA LYS A 170 -6.67 -9.71 27.00
C LYS A 170 -7.54 -10.79 26.37
N LYS A 171 -8.84 -10.54 26.15
CA LYS A 171 -9.68 -11.38 25.28
C LYS A 171 -8.85 -11.73 24.04
N SER A 172 -8.45 -12.98 23.92
CA SER A 172 -7.36 -13.32 23.03
C SER A 172 -7.81 -12.97 21.62
N GLU A 173 -7.03 -12.14 20.92
CA GLU A 173 -7.28 -11.92 19.49
C GLU A 173 -7.28 -13.25 18.73
N ASP A 174 -6.81 -14.32 19.32
CA ASP A 174 -6.77 -15.68 18.77
C ASP A 174 -7.98 -16.55 19.15
N GLU A 175 -9.00 -15.99 19.82
CA GLU A 175 -10.21 -16.71 20.21
C GLU A 175 -10.97 -17.27 18.99
N GLY A 176 -11.20 -18.59 18.98
CA GLY A 176 -11.92 -19.27 17.89
C GLY A 176 -11.06 -19.73 16.71
N ILE A 177 -9.73 -19.69 16.81
CA ILE A 177 -8.80 -20.31 15.84
C ILE A 177 -8.38 -21.70 16.34
N GLU A 178 -8.31 -22.68 15.45
CA GLU A 178 -7.86 -24.03 15.78
C GLU A 178 -6.36 -24.08 16.12
N LYS A 179 -5.96 -25.00 17.00
CA LYS A 179 -4.59 -25.11 17.53
C LYS A 179 -3.50 -25.24 16.44
N GLU A 180 -3.80 -25.95 15.36
CA GLU A 180 -2.88 -26.11 14.23
C GLU A 180 -2.63 -24.78 13.49
N ASN A 181 -3.70 -24.03 13.23
CA ASN A 181 -3.63 -22.72 12.59
C ASN A 181 -2.94 -21.67 13.49
N LEU A 182 -3.11 -21.78 14.82
CA LEU A 182 -2.36 -20.96 15.78
C LEU A 182 -0.85 -21.22 15.71
N ALA A 183 -0.44 -22.49 15.65
CA ALA A 183 0.96 -22.85 15.53
C ALA A 183 1.59 -22.28 14.23
N ILE A 184 0.83 -22.23 13.14
CA ILE A 184 1.26 -21.58 11.89
C ILE A 184 1.47 -20.07 12.10
N LEU A 185 0.53 -19.37 12.73
CA LEU A 185 0.66 -17.94 13.03
C LEU A 185 1.85 -17.62 13.94
N GLU A 186 2.09 -18.45 14.96
CA GLU A 186 3.26 -18.31 15.84
C GLU A 186 4.58 -18.55 15.10
N LYS A 187 4.62 -19.59 14.25
CA LYS A 187 5.80 -19.88 13.41
C LYS A 187 6.14 -18.70 12.50
N ILE A 188 5.14 -18.07 11.88
CA ILE A 188 5.34 -16.90 11.00
C ILE A 188 5.88 -15.71 11.80
N ARG A 189 5.29 -15.40 12.97
CA ARG A 189 5.78 -14.33 13.85
C ARG A 189 7.24 -14.54 14.24
N LYS A 190 7.62 -15.78 14.56
CA LYS A 190 9.00 -16.13 14.91
C LYS A 190 9.95 -15.96 13.72
N ASN A 191 9.56 -16.44 12.54
CA ASN A 191 10.35 -16.31 11.32
C ASN A 191 10.57 -14.84 10.94
N GLN A 192 9.51 -14.02 10.98
CA GLN A 192 9.63 -12.58 10.72
C GLN A 192 10.62 -11.90 11.67
N ARG A 193 10.53 -12.17 12.98
CA ARG A 193 11.50 -11.63 13.96
C ARG A 193 12.93 -12.03 13.61
N GLN A 194 13.14 -13.28 13.20
CA GLN A 194 14.45 -13.78 12.81
C GLN A 194 14.95 -13.14 11.51
N ASP A 195 14.09 -12.95 10.51
CA ASP A 195 14.45 -12.30 9.24
C ASP A 195 14.79 -10.82 9.45
N HIS A 196 14.08 -10.15 10.37
CA HIS A 196 14.41 -8.79 10.81
C HIS A 196 15.80 -8.71 11.46
N LEU A 197 16.13 -9.67 12.34
CA LEU A 197 17.47 -9.74 12.96
C LEU A 197 18.57 -10.05 11.94
N ASN A 198 18.27 -10.85 10.91
CA ASN A 198 19.21 -11.26 9.88
C ASN A 198 19.30 -10.28 8.69
N GLY A 199 18.52 -9.19 8.69
CA GLY A 199 18.46 -8.24 7.57
C GLY A 199 17.89 -8.83 6.26
N ALA A 200 17.19 -9.97 6.33
CA ALA A 200 16.62 -10.69 5.20
C ALA A 200 15.11 -10.41 5.00
N VAL A 201 14.64 -9.25 5.46
CA VAL A 201 13.23 -8.89 5.48
C VAL A 201 12.64 -8.92 4.07
N SER A 202 11.62 -9.75 3.87
CA SER A 202 10.83 -9.79 2.65
C SER A 202 9.59 -8.92 2.80
N GLY A 203 9.43 -7.93 1.91
CA GLY A 203 8.30 -7.02 1.85
C GLY A 203 8.32 -5.86 2.87
N SER A 204 7.18 -5.17 3.02
CA SER A 204 7.03 -4.03 3.93
C SER A 204 6.38 -4.46 5.25
N VAL A 205 6.67 -3.74 6.35
CA VAL A 205 6.06 -4.02 7.66
C VAL A 205 4.54 -3.91 7.60
N GLN A 206 4.03 -2.87 6.93
CA GLN A 206 2.59 -2.65 6.74
C GLN A 206 1.90 -3.79 5.98
N ALA A 207 2.52 -4.26 4.88
CA ALA A 207 1.98 -5.38 4.11
C ALA A 207 1.99 -6.67 4.93
N SER A 208 3.09 -6.95 5.64
CA SER A 208 3.23 -8.11 6.52
C SER A 208 2.17 -8.11 7.63
N ASP A 209 1.96 -6.97 8.30
CA ASP A 209 0.94 -6.84 9.36
C ASP A 209 -0.47 -7.04 8.82
N ARG A 210 -0.77 -6.42 7.66
CA ARG A 210 -2.06 -6.61 6.99
C ARG A 210 -2.28 -8.06 6.59
N LEU A 211 -1.28 -8.74 6.03
CA LEU A 211 -1.37 -10.16 5.64
C LEU A 211 -1.55 -11.09 6.84
N MET A 212 -0.86 -10.83 7.95
CA MET A 212 -1.07 -11.56 9.20
C MET A 212 -2.51 -11.40 9.72
N LYS A 213 -3.06 -10.18 9.63
CA LYS A 213 -4.46 -9.92 10.00
C LYS A 213 -5.43 -10.68 9.08
N GLU A 214 -5.23 -10.63 7.76
CA GLU A 214 -6.08 -11.35 6.80
C GLU A 214 -6.05 -12.87 7.02
N LEU A 215 -4.86 -13.45 7.25
CA LEU A 215 -4.73 -14.88 7.52
C LEU A 215 -5.43 -15.28 8.82
N ARG A 216 -5.29 -14.46 9.88
CA ARG A 216 -6.00 -14.65 11.15
C ARG A 216 -7.52 -14.58 10.98
N ASP A 217 -8.00 -13.58 10.24
CA ASP A 217 -9.43 -13.40 9.98
C ASP A 217 -9.99 -14.58 9.17
N ILE A 218 -9.24 -15.09 8.18
CA ILE A 218 -9.56 -16.32 7.45
C ILE A 218 -9.70 -17.51 8.40
N TYR A 219 -8.74 -17.75 9.28
CA TYR A 219 -8.79 -18.89 10.20
C TYR A 219 -9.94 -18.80 11.22
N ARG A 220 -10.41 -17.59 11.56
CA ARG A 220 -11.61 -17.40 12.38
C ARG A 220 -12.91 -17.58 11.58
N SER A 221 -12.87 -17.38 10.27
CA SER A 221 -14.06 -17.36 9.41
C SER A 221 -14.80 -18.71 9.37
N GLN A 222 -16.12 -18.64 9.23
CA GLN A 222 -16.94 -19.84 9.10
C GLN A 222 -16.74 -20.53 7.74
N SER A 223 -16.45 -19.76 6.69
CA SER A 223 -16.18 -20.29 5.35
C SER A 223 -14.96 -21.22 5.33
N TYR A 224 -13.90 -20.85 6.07
CA TYR A 224 -12.72 -21.69 6.27
C TYR A 224 -13.05 -22.92 7.14
N LYS A 225 -13.68 -22.73 8.30
CA LYS A 225 -14.05 -23.82 9.23
C LYS A 225 -14.98 -24.86 8.64
N THR A 226 -15.87 -24.46 7.73
CA THR A 226 -16.76 -25.38 7.00
C THR A 226 -16.05 -26.13 5.86
N GLY A 227 -14.78 -25.81 5.60
CA GLY A 227 -13.95 -26.45 4.58
C GLY A 227 -14.38 -26.08 3.16
N ILE A 228 -14.85 -24.85 2.92
CA ILE A 228 -15.12 -24.39 1.55
C ILE A 228 -13.81 -24.23 0.79
N TYR A 229 -12.78 -23.74 1.46
CA TYR A 229 -11.44 -23.59 0.95
C TYR A 229 -10.41 -23.88 2.06
N SER A 230 -9.17 -24.19 1.67
CA SER A 230 -8.02 -24.23 2.58
C SER A 230 -6.92 -23.27 2.10
N VAL A 231 -6.04 -22.87 3.02
CA VAL A 231 -4.94 -21.94 2.76
C VAL A 231 -3.63 -22.55 3.26
N GLU A 232 -2.63 -22.61 2.39
CA GLU A 232 -1.29 -23.13 2.68
C GLU A 232 -0.26 -22.08 2.24
N LEU A 233 0.71 -21.76 3.10
CA LEU A 233 1.80 -20.84 2.75
C LEU A 233 2.87 -21.57 1.94
N VAL A 234 3.30 -20.97 0.83
CA VAL A 234 4.34 -21.55 -0.02
C VAL A 234 5.70 -21.19 0.58
N ASN A 235 6.53 -22.20 0.88
CA ASN A 235 7.85 -22.02 1.48
C ASN A 235 7.82 -21.18 2.78
N ASP A 236 6.77 -21.32 3.59
CA ASP A 236 6.52 -20.50 4.78
C ASP A 236 6.47 -18.97 4.50
N SER A 237 6.31 -18.56 3.23
CA SER A 237 6.23 -17.15 2.83
C SER A 237 4.84 -16.59 3.09
N LEU A 238 4.78 -15.47 3.82
CA LEU A 238 3.55 -14.72 4.01
C LEU A 238 3.07 -14.03 2.73
N TYR A 239 3.91 -13.93 1.70
CA TYR A 239 3.59 -13.24 0.44
C TYR A 239 3.15 -14.19 -0.68
N GLU A 240 3.20 -15.51 -0.47
CA GLU A 240 2.77 -16.49 -1.46
C GLU A 240 1.88 -17.57 -0.84
N TRP A 241 0.60 -17.60 -1.21
CA TRP A 241 -0.37 -18.54 -0.67
C TRP A 241 -0.89 -19.47 -1.75
N HIS A 242 -1.09 -20.73 -1.37
CA HIS A 242 -1.84 -21.73 -2.10
C HIS A 242 -3.23 -21.85 -1.47
N VAL A 243 -4.25 -21.45 -2.22
CA VAL A 243 -5.65 -21.53 -1.79
C VAL A 243 -6.32 -22.66 -2.56
N LYS A 244 -6.76 -23.71 -1.88
CA LYS A 244 -7.48 -24.82 -2.50
C LYS A 244 -8.98 -24.59 -2.33
N LEU A 245 -9.72 -24.41 -3.42
CA LEU A 245 -11.18 -24.39 -3.40
C LEU A 245 -11.67 -25.84 -3.36
N LEU A 246 -12.16 -26.27 -2.20
CA LEU A 246 -12.60 -27.65 -1.92
C LEU A 246 -14.08 -27.85 -2.24
N LYS A 247 -14.90 -26.81 -2.04
CA LYS A 247 -16.34 -26.85 -2.31
C LYS A 247 -16.73 -25.71 -3.24
N VAL A 248 -17.39 -26.09 -4.33
CA VAL A 248 -18.08 -25.18 -5.26
C VAL A 248 -19.59 -25.47 -5.19
N ASP A 249 -20.40 -24.61 -5.79
CA ASP A 249 -21.86 -24.78 -5.85
C ASP A 249 -22.24 -26.19 -6.35
N PRO A 250 -22.93 -27.02 -5.54
CA PRO A 250 -23.25 -28.40 -5.89
C PRO A 250 -24.14 -28.54 -7.12
N ASP A 251 -24.92 -27.50 -7.46
CA ASP A 251 -25.80 -27.51 -8.63
C ASP A 251 -25.04 -27.12 -9.92
N SER A 252 -23.77 -26.73 -9.80
CA SER A 252 -22.96 -26.32 -10.94
C SER A 252 -22.34 -27.51 -11.70
N PRO A 253 -22.22 -27.43 -13.04
CA PRO A 253 -21.47 -28.44 -13.80
C PRO A 253 -20.00 -28.57 -13.37
N LEU A 254 -19.42 -27.51 -12.80
CA LEU A 254 -18.06 -27.52 -12.26
C LEU A 254 -17.94 -28.48 -11.08
N HIS A 255 -18.97 -28.58 -10.24
CA HIS A 255 -18.99 -29.53 -9.13
C HIS A 255 -18.87 -30.97 -9.63
N SER A 256 -19.69 -31.36 -10.62
CA SER A 256 -19.64 -32.69 -11.23
C SER A 256 -18.29 -32.96 -11.88
N ASP A 257 -17.70 -31.97 -12.56
CA ASP A 257 -16.38 -32.11 -13.15
C ASP A 257 -15.28 -32.37 -12.08
N LEU A 258 -15.36 -31.72 -10.92
CA LEU A 258 -14.41 -31.96 -9.82
C LEU A 258 -14.55 -33.35 -9.19
N GLN A 259 -15.76 -33.91 -9.14
CA GLN A 259 -15.95 -35.31 -8.72
C GLN A 259 -15.31 -36.29 -9.70
N VAL A 260 -15.46 -36.05 -11.01
CA VAL A 260 -14.78 -36.87 -12.03
C VAL A 260 -13.25 -36.71 -11.95
N LEU A 261 -12.77 -35.50 -11.63
CA LEU A 261 -11.33 -35.27 -11.43
C LEU A 261 -10.81 -36.02 -10.19
N LYS A 262 -11.61 -36.10 -9.13
CA LYS A 262 -11.32 -36.90 -7.93
C LYS A 262 -11.16 -38.38 -8.28
N GLU A 263 -12.09 -38.93 -9.06
CA GLU A 263 -12.05 -40.34 -9.48
C GLU A 263 -10.85 -40.65 -10.38
N LYS A 264 -10.46 -39.73 -11.27
CA LYS A 264 -9.38 -39.94 -12.25
C LYS A 264 -7.99 -39.66 -11.72
N GLU A 265 -7.82 -38.58 -10.99
CA GLU A 265 -6.50 -38.05 -10.59
C GLU A 265 -6.33 -37.94 -9.08
N GLY A 266 -7.36 -38.25 -8.28
CA GLY A 266 -7.33 -38.09 -6.83
C GLY A 266 -7.39 -36.62 -6.36
N VAL A 267 -7.73 -35.69 -7.25
CA VAL A 267 -7.78 -34.24 -6.96
C VAL A 267 -9.22 -33.74 -7.10
N GLU A 268 -9.78 -33.18 -6.03
CA GLU A 268 -11.16 -32.66 -6.01
C GLU A 268 -11.24 -31.14 -5.79
N TYR A 269 -10.13 -30.43 -5.96
CA TYR A 269 -10.03 -29.01 -5.68
C TYR A 269 -9.47 -28.20 -6.84
N ILE A 270 -9.77 -26.90 -6.83
CA ILE A 270 -9.13 -25.91 -7.70
C ILE A 270 -8.06 -25.21 -6.88
N LEU A 271 -6.81 -25.36 -7.29
CA LEU A 271 -5.65 -24.71 -6.67
C LEU A 271 -5.46 -23.33 -7.29
N LEU A 272 -5.58 -22.31 -6.44
CA LEU A 272 -5.26 -20.93 -6.74
C LEU A 272 -3.93 -20.58 -6.07
N ASN A 273 -3.14 -19.75 -6.74
CA ASN A 273 -1.95 -19.13 -6.17
C ASN A 273 -2.19 -17.63 -6.04
N PHE A 274 -2.06 -17.14 -4.81
CA PHE A 274 -2.10 -15.73 -4.47
C PHE A 274 -0.67 -15.26 -4.23
N SER A 275 -0.27 -14.21 -4.95
CA SER A 275 1.02 -13.55 -4.79
C SER A 275 0.78 -12.10 -4.39
N PHE A 276 1.28 -11.74 -3.21
CA PHE A 276 1.19 -10.40 -2.64
C PHE A 276 2.51 -9.67 -2.90
N LYS A 277 2.42 -8.35 -3.06
CA LYS A 277 3.59 -7.47 -3.21
C LYS A 277 3.72 -6.56 -1.99
N ASP A 278 4.86 -5.90 -1.89
CA ASP A 278 5.21 -4.99 -0.78
C ASP A 278 4.23 -3.81 -0.61
N ASN A 279 3.52 -3.45 -1.68
CA ASN A 279 2.50 -2.39 -1.69
C ASN A 279 1.08 -2.91 -1.37
N PHE A 280 0.91 -4.17 -0.98
CA PHE A 280 -0.35 -4.66 -0.46
C PHE A 280 -0.65 -3.97 0.89
N PRO A 281 -1.88 -3.48 1.15
CA PRO A 281 -3.15 -3.72 0.45
C PRO A 281 -3.54 -2.69 -0.61
N PHE A 282 -2.66 -1.75 -0.97
CA PHE A 282 -2.98 -0.72 -1.97
C PHE A 282 -3.04 -1.30 -3.38
N ASP A 283 -2.13 -2.21 -3.72
CA ASP A 283 -2.21 -3.01 -4.94
C ASP A 283 -2.95 -4.34 -4.70
N PRO A 284 -3.73 -4.83 -5.67
CA PRO A 284 -4.39 -6.13 -5.57
C PRO A 284 -3.38 -7.28 -5.54
N PRO A 285 -3.74 -8.42 -4.90
CA PRO A 285 -2.98 -9.64 -5.06
C PRO A 285 -3.02 -10.12 -6.51
N PHE A 286 -1.91 -10.65 -7.00
CA PHE A 286 -1.90 -11.37 -8.26
C PHE A 286 -2.41 -12.78 -8.03
N VAL A 287 -3.59 -13.10 -8.57
CA VAL A 287 -4.23 -14.40 -8.41
C VAL A 287 -4.25 -15.15 -9.74
N ARG A 288 -3.88 -16.44 -9.69
CA ARG A 288 -3.93 -17.35 -10.84
C ARG A 288 -4.40 -18.74 -10.45
N VAL A 289 -5.02 -19.43 -11.39
CA VAL A 289 -5.28 -20.86 -11.33
C VAL A 289 -3.99 -21.62 -11.62
N VAL A 290 -3.62 -22.54 -10.72
CA VAL A 290 -2.49 -23.45 -10.88
C VAL A 290 -2.97 -24.76 -11.52
N SER A 291 -4.07 -25.32 -10.99
CA SER A 291 -4.68 -26.56 -11.47
C SER A 291 -6.11 -26.69 -10.97
N PRO A 292 -7.01 -27.43 -11.66
CA PRO A 292 -6.84 -28.00 -12.99
C PRO A 292 -6.90 -26.93 -14.09
N VAL A 293 -6.72 -27.31 -15.35
CA VAL A 293 -6.98 -26.42 -16.49
C VAL A 293 -8.49 -26.25 -16.62
N LEU A 294 -8.93 -25.00 -16.72
CA LEU A 294 -10.34 -24.61 -16.75
C LEU A 294 -10.66 -23.89 -18.05
N THR A 295 -11.82 -24.17 -18.62
CA THR A 295 -12.41 -23.42 -19.74
C THR A 295 -13.63 -22.64 -19.25
N GLY A 296 -13.78 -21.38 -19.68
CA GLY A 296 -14.81 -20.49 -19.14
C GLY A 296 -14.41 -19.90 -17.79
N GLY A 297 -15.39 -19.47 -16.98
CA GLY A 297 -15.12 -18.98 -15.63
C GLY A 297 -14.29 -17.70 -15.55
N TYR A 298 -14.15 -16.98 -16.67
CA TYR A 298 -13.22 -15.85 -16.80
C TYR A 298 -11.74 -16.22 -16.58
N VAL A 299 -11.39 -17.50 -16.74
CA VAL A 299 -10.00 -17.96 -16.69
C VAL A 299 -9.35 -17.78 -18.05
N LEU A 300 -8.26 -17.00 -18.09
CA LEU A 300 -7.49 -16.70 -19.29
C LEU A 300 -6.37 -17.73 -19.52
N GLY A 301 -5.76 -17.65 -20.71
CA GLY A 301 -4.57 -18.42 -21.04
C GLY A 301 -3.47 -18.26 -19.99
N GLY A 302 -2.83 -19.36 -19.61
CA GLY A 302 -1.81 -19.38 -18.57
C GLY A 302 -2.34 -19.44 -17.14
N GLY A 303 -3.66 -19.32 -16.93
CA GLY A 303 -4.32 -19.44 -15.62
C GLY A 303 -4.63 -18.10 -14.94
N ALA A 304 -4.43 -16.96 -15.61
CA ALA A 304 -4.82 -15.66 -15.04
C ALA A 304 -6.35 -15.52 -14.93
N LEU A 305 -6.83 -14.77 -13.93
CA LEU A 305 -8.25 -14.48 -13.77
C LEU A 305 -8.60 -13.11 -14.33
N CYS A 306 -9.60 -13.05 -15.22
CA CYS A 306 -10.17 -11.83 -15.75
C CYS A 306 -11.29 -11.33 -14.83
N MET A 307 -10.90 -10.67 -13.74
CA MET A 307 -11.84 -10.17 -12.74
C MET A 307 -11.55 -8.71 -12.43
N GLU A 308 -12.59 -7.87 -12.45
CA GLU A 308 -12.47 -6.43 -12.23
C GLU A 308 -11.85 -6.09 -10.87
N LEU A 309 -12.24 -6.81 -9.81
CA LEU A 309 -11.67 -6.58 -8.48
C LEU A 309 -10.17 -6.88 -8.38
N LEU A 310 -9.58 -7.65 -9.30
CA LEU A 310 -8.14 -7.94 -9.34
C LEU A 310 -7.38 -6.96 -10.24
N THR A 311 -8.06 -5.94 -10.77
CA THR A 311 -7.45 -4.84 -11.52
C THR A 311 -7.28 -3.63 -10.64
N LYS A 312 -6.34 -2.74 -10.96
CA LYS A 312 -6.11 -1.49 -10.21
C LYS A 312 -7.38 -0.64 -10.05
N GLN A 313 -8.29 -0.70 -11.02
CA GLN A 313 -9.49 0.15 -11.03
C GLN A 313 -10.66 -0.43 -10.26
N GLY A 314 -10.73 -1.76 -10.14
CA GLY A 314 -11.77 -2.44 -9.37
C GLY A 314 -11.33 -2.88 -7.97
N TRP A 315 -10.03 -2.85 -7.68
CA TRP A 315 -9.50 -3.22 -6.37
C TRP A 315 -9.75 -2.13 -5.34
N SER A 316 -10.04 -2.56 -4.11
CA SER A 316 -10.07 -1.70 -2.94
C SER A 316 -9.32 -2.38 -1.81
N SER A 317 -8.46 -1.63 -1.12
CA SER A 317 -7.75 -2.09 0.08
C SER A 317 -8.70 -2.48 1.23
N ALA A 318 -9.98 -2.10 1.14
CA ALA A 318 -11.03 -2.49 2.08
C ALA A 318 -11.53 -3.94 1.89
N TYR A 319 -11.23 -4.59 0.75
CA TYR A 319 -11.60 -5.99 0.56
C TYR A 319 -10.78 -6.90 1.47
N SER A 320 -11.47 -7.85 2.13
CA SER A 320 -10.81 -8.95 2.82
C SER A 320 -10.44 -10.05 1.84
N ILE A 321 -9.35 -10.77 2.11
CA ILE A 321 -8.91 -11.88 1.27
C ILE A 321 -9.90 -13.03 1.29
N GLU A 322 -10.60 -13.27 2.41
CA GLU A 322 -11.75 -14.19 2.45
C GLU A 322 -12.79 -13.81 1.38
N SER A 323 -13.20 -12.54 1.33
CA SER A 323 -14.22 -12.08 0.38
C SER A 323 -13.76 -12.25 -1.06
N VAL A 324 -12.47 -12.01 -1.34
CA VAL A 324 -11.86 -12.23 -2.65
C VAL A 324 -11.90 -13.71 -3.04
N ILE A 325 -11.51 -14.62 -2.14
CA ILE A 325 -11.55 -16.08 -2.36
C ILE A 325 -12.99 -16.53 -2.68
N MET A 326 -13.96 -16.09 -1.87
CA MET A 326 -15.36 -16.44 -2.06
C MET A 326 -15.94 -15.88 -3.35
N GLN A 327 -15.56 -14.66 -3.73
CA GLN A 327 -15.98 -14.04 -4.98
C GLN A 327 -15.39 -14.73 -6.21
N ILE A 328 -14.13 -15.18 -6.14
CA ILE A 328 -13.52 -16.02 -7.19
C ILE A 328 -14.31 -17.33 -7.31
N ASN A 329 -14.59 -18.02 -6.20
CA ASN A 329 -15.35 -19.27 -6.19
C ASN A 329 -16.72 -19.10 -6.89
N ALA A 330 -17.47 -18.05 -6.50
CA ALA A 330 -18.76 -17.73 -7.12
C ALA A 330 -18.63 -17.35 -8.61
N THR A 331 -17.57 -16.63 -8.99
CA THR A 331 -17.36 -16.17 -10.37
C THR A 331 -17.00 -17.30 -11.31
N LEU A 332 -16.26 -18.31 -10.85
CA LEU A 332 -15.98 -19.52 -11.62
C LEU A 332 -17.28 -20.25 -11.97
N VAL A 333 -18.18 -20.42 -10.99
CA VAL A 333 -19.50 -21.03 -11.20
C VAL A 333 -20.36 -20.18 -12.14
N LYS A 334 -20.48 -18.87 -11.87
CA LYS A 334 -21.28 -17.94 -12.71
C LYS A 334 -20.79 -17.88 -14.14
N GLY A 335 -19.46 -17.90 -14.34
CA GLY A 335 -18.81 -17.96 -15.64
C GLY A 335 -18.85 -19.34 -16.30
N LYS A 336 -19.58 -20.31 -15.72
CA LYS A 336 -19.73 -21.69 -16.21
C LYS A 336 -18.37 -22.35 -16.47
N ALA A 337 -17.43 -22.19 -15.53
CA ALA A 337 -16.13 -22.85 -15.61
C ALA A 337 -16.31 -24.37 -15.73
N ARG A 338 -15.53 -25.00 -16.59
CA ARG A 338 -15.50 -26.46 -16.80
C ARG A 338 -14.07 -26.95 -16.71
N VAL A 339 -13.86 -28.15 -16.19
CA VAL A 339 -12.54 -28.78 -16.18
C VAL A 339 -12.20 -29.30 -17.57
N GLN A 340 -11.05 -28.89 -18.10
CA GLN A 340 -10.56 -29.39 -19.38
C GLN A 340 -9.76 -30.67 -19.19
N PHE A 341 -10.44 -31.81 -19.19
CA PHE A 341 -9.81 -33.13 -19.09
C PHE A 341 -8.86 -33.38 -20.29
N GLY A 342 -7.64 -33.82 -20.00
CA GLY A 342 -6.61 -34.10 -21.02
C GLY A 342 -5.82 -32.87 -21.50
N ALA A 343 -6.07 -31.68 -20.94
CA ALA A 343 -5.21 -30.52 -21.17
C ALA A 343 -3.79 -30.75 -20.61
N ASN A 344 -2.79 -30.16 -21.26
CA ASN A 344 -1.42 -30.23 -20.78
C ASN A 344 -1.29 -29.44 -19.47
N LYS A 345 -0.85 -30.10 -18.39
CA LYS A 345 -0.66 -29.46 -17.06
C LYS A 345 0.29 -28.27 -17.11
N ASN A 346 1.28 -28.27 -18.02
CA ASN A 346 2.22 -27.16 -18.20
C ASN A 346 1.63 -25.95 -18.94
N GLN A 347 0.36 -26.01 -19.34
CA GLN A 347 -0.33 -24.89 -19.98
C GLN A 347 -0.45 -23.69 -19.05
N TYR A 348 -0.63 -23.94 -17.74
CA TYR A 348 -0.68 -22.93 -16.71
C TYR A 348 0.70 -22.74 -16.09
N ASN A 349 1.19 -21.50 -16.14
CA ASN A 349 2.43 -21.11 -15.50
C ASN A 349 2.43 -19.60 -15.23
N LEU A 350 3.31 -19.18 -14.33
CA LEU A 350 3.36 -17.80 -13.86
C LEU A 350 3.60 -16.80 -15.01
N ALA A 351 4.55 -17.09 -15.91
CA ALA A 351 4.91 -16.19 -17.00
C ALA A 351 3.73 -15.93 -17.96
N ARG A 352 3.02 -16.99 -18.36
CA ARG A 352 1.83 -16.88 -19.23
C ARG A 352 0.69 -16.17 -18.53
N ALA A 353 0.45 -16.47 -17.25
CA ALA A 353 -0.58 -15.78 -16.47
C ALA A 353 -0.28 -14.28 -16.37
N GLN A 354 0.95 -13.90 -16.06
CA GLN A 354 1.37 -12.49 -15.98
C GLN A 354 1.23 -11.78 -17.33
N GLN A 355 1.59 -12.44 -18.43
CA GLN A 355 1.40 -11.89 -19.77
C GLN A 355 -0.08 -11.64 -20.07
N SER A 356 -0.95 -12.62 -19.83
CA SER A 356 -2.40 -12.48 -20.02
C SER A 356 -2.99 -11.36 -19.16
N TYR A 357 -2.53 -11.23 -17.91
CA TYR A 357 -2.95 -10.14 -17.02
C TYR A 357 -2.51 -8.77 -17.53
N LYS A 358 -1.25 -8.63 -17.99
CA LYS A 358 -0.76 -7.38 -18.57
C LYS A 358 -1.58 -6.98 -19.80
N SER A 359 -1.89 -7.92 -20.68
CA SER A 359 -2.75 -7.67 -21.84
C SER A 359 -4.16 -7.26 -21.44
N LEU A 360 -4.72 -7.88 -20.40
CA LEU A 360 -6.04 -7.51 -19.86
C LEU A 360 -6.05 -6.07 -19.32
N VAL A 361 -5.07 -5.70 -18.51
CA VAL A 361 -4.97 -4.34 -17.94
C VAL A 361 -4.85 -3.31 -19.05
N GLN A 362 -4.02 -3.56 -20.08
CA GLN A 362 -3.89 -2.68 -21.23
C GLN A 362 -5.21 -2.53 -22.01
N ILE A 363 -5.99 -3.60 -22.16
CA ILE A 363 -7.31 -3.54 -22.81
C ILE A 363 -8.29 -2.73 -21.96
N HIS A 364 -8.28 -2.89 -20.63
CA HIS A 364 -9.11 -2.10 -19.72
C HIS A 364 -8.74 -0.61 -19.72
N GLU A 365 -7.45 -0.29 -19.75
CA GLU A 365 -6.95 1.09 -19.83
C GLU A 365 -7.25 1.74 -21.18
N LYS A 366 -7.12 0.98 -22.28
CA LYS A 366 -7.33 1.50 -23.64
C LYS A 366 -8.81 1.63 -24.04
N ASN A 367 -9.68 0.77 -23.52
CA ASN A 367 -11.10 0.71 -23.91
C ASN A 367 -12.03 1.35 -22.87
N GLY A 368 -11.58 2.44 -22.22
CA GLY A 368 -12.37 3.22 -21.26
C GLY A 368 -13.86 3.23 -21.60
N MET A 369 -14.66 2.63 -20.71
CA MET A 369 -16.13 2.59 -20.72
C MET A 369 -16.88 1.77 -21.79
N TYR A 370 -16.25 1.23 -22.85
CA TYR A 370 -17.02 0.57 -23.93
C TYR A 370 -17.30 -0.93 -23.72
N ILE A 371 -16.43 -1.68 -23.03
CA ILE A 371 -16.72 -3.07 -22.64
C ILE A 371 -17.65 -3.12 -21.42
N LEU A 372 -17.64 -2.04 -20.62
CA LEU A 372 -18.54 -1.84 -19.49
C LEU A 372 -20.01 -1.93 -19.91
N ALA A 373 -20.45 -1.34 -21.02
CA ALA A 373 -21.87 -1.39 -21.40
C ALA A 373 -22.38 -2.81 -21.68
N THR A 374 -21.58 -3.66 -22.34
CA THR A 374 -22.03 -5.01 -22.73
C THR A 374 -22.00 -6.00 -21.57
N LEU A 375 -21.07 -5.83 -20.61
CA LEU A 375 -21.03 -6.64 -19.39
C LEU A 375 -21.94 -6.08 -18.27
N PHE A 376 -22.08 -4.75 -18.13
CA PHE A 376 -22.96 -4.11 -17.14
C PHE A 376 -24.43 -4.37 -17.40
N LEU A 377 -24.89 -4.46 -18.66
CA LEU A 377 -26.28 -4.84 -18.93
C LEU A 377 -26.64 -6.23 -18.37
N SER A 378 -25.66 -7.12 -18.18
CA SER A 378 -25.86 -8.40 -17.49
C SER A 378 -25.75 -8.30 -15.95
N ALA A 379 -25.01 -7.32 -15.43
CA ALA A 379 -24.74 -7.18 -14.00
C ALA A 379 -25.69 -6.22 -13.27
N GLN A 380 -26.30 -5.24 -13.94
CA GLN A 380 -27.25 -4.31 -13.32
C GLN A 380 -28.55 -5.01 -12.88
N HIS A 381 -28.88 -6.16 -13.46
CA HIS A 381 -29.96 -7.02 -12.97
C HIS A 381 -29.69 -7.59 -11.55
N LEU A 382 -28.43 -7.58 -11.09
CA LEU A 382 -28.04 -8.12 -9.77
C LEU A 382 -28.15 -7.10 -8.61
N ARG A 383 -28.22 -5.78 -8.86
CA ARG A 383 -28.49 -4.83 -7.76
C ARG A 383 -29.94 -4.85 -7.29
N ASN A 384 -30.87 -5.26 -8.15
CA ASN A 384 -32.30 -5.30 -7.81
C ASN A 384 -32.75 -6.60 -7.10
N TRP A 385 -31.87 -7.57 -6.89
CA TRP A 385 -32.20 -8.85 -6.23
C TRP A 385 -31.57 -9.04 -4.83
N CYS A 386 -30.63 -8.18 -4.43
CA CYS A 386 -29.98 -8.21 -3.11
C CYS A 386 -30.37 -7.02 -2.21
N LEU A 387 -31.63 -6.57 -2.28
CA LEU A 387 -32.25 -5.79 -1.21
C LEU A 387 -33.41 -6.63 -0.65
N PRO A 388 -33.44 -6.96 0.65
CA PRO A 388 -34.62 -7.57 1.24
C PRO A 388 -35.74 -6.54 1.19
N GLN A 389 -36.82 -6.85 0.47
CA GLN A 389 -38.05 -6.07 0.59
C GLN A 389 -38.51 -6.14 2.05
N ARG A 390 -38.33 -5.03 2.78
CA ARG A 390 -39.12 -4.75 3.98
C ARG A 390 -40.57 -4.64 3.51
N ASN A 391 -41.34 -5.70 3.75
CA ASN A 391 -42.78 -5.66 3.67
C ASN A 391 -43.30 -4.60 4.65
N LEU A 392 -43.78 -3.48 4.10
CA LEU A 392 -44.76 -2.63 4.76
C LEU A 392 -46.13 -3.33 4.60
N LYS A 393 -46.64 -3.85 5.70
CA LYS A 393 -48.09 -3.96 5.95
C LYS A 393 -48.41 -3.13 7.17
#